data_AF-A0A950M1H7-F1
#
_entry.id   AF-A0A950M1H7-F1
#
_cell.length_a   1.000
_cell.length_b   1.000
_cell.length_c   1.000
_cell.angle_alpha   90.00
_cell.angle_beta   90.00
_cell.angle_gamma   90.00
#
_symmetry.space_group_name_H-M   'P 1'
#
loop_
_entity.id
_entity.type
_entity.pdbx_description
1 polymer ?
#
loop_
_entity_poly.entity_id
_entity_poly.type
_entity_poly.pdbx_seq_one_letter_code
_entity_poly.pdbx_strand_id
1 'polypeptide(L)'
;MTPAATTIARDDITGLVLAGGQGRRMGGLDKGLQDYAGRPLVAHAIERLAPQVGPLLISANRHLDAYAGFGHPVLADATADFAGPLAGLLEGLRAAPTRWLLCVPCDVPALPLDLGAQLAAVLRSQGGRAAFAVDADGRAQPLFALLDRGLREPLALALQRGERRVLGWLRDLGAGTASFAARDAFRNLNTRAELAWPGLELREMVDADLAGYKALRDATLLASPGAFVSEAATELRRSAASYAGRLAGGALGACLFSLVAARASVPPGNTGVSGELLGAVTLERETRGRKRHIAHLVGMMVAPDAQRRGIGASLLDAALARLRRCDGIEIVTLSVTSSNAAAIALYARRGFVRYGRLPRALRIAAGQYEDQDLMQLGL
;
A
#
# COMPACT_ATOMS: atom_id res chain seq x y z
N MET A 1 -3.87 25.10 46.65
CA MET A 1 -2.84 24.89 45.61
C MET A 1 -3.38 23.87 44.62
N THR A 2 -3.90 24.32 43.48
CA THR A 2 -4.19 23.44 42.34
C THR A 2 -2.86 22.83 41.90
N PRO A 3 -2.69 21.50 41.85
CA PRO A 3 -1.43 20.93 41.41
C PRO A 3 -1.16 21.43 39.98
N ALA A 4 0.02 22.01 39.77
CA ALA A 4 0.45 22.44 38.44
C ALA A 4 0.32 21.23 37.50
N ALA A 5 -0.57 21.32 36.51
CA ALA A 5 -0.83 20.23 35.58
C ALA A 5 0.48 19.86 34.89
N THR A 6 1.09 18.75 35.31
CA THR A 6 2.36 18.29 34.76
C THR A 6 2.15 18.01 33.27
N THR A 7 2.87 18.75 32.43
CA THR A 7 2.84 18.56 30.98
C THR A 7 3.25 17.12 30.67
N ILE A 8 2.43 16.39 29.90
CA ILE A 8 2.82 15.09 29.37
C ILE A 8 3.71 15.38 28.16
N ALA A 9 5.03 15.23 28.32
CA ALA A 9 5.98 15.42 27.25
C ALA A 9 6.02 14.18 26.34
N ARG A 10 6.51 14.34 25.10
CA ARG A 10 6.65 13.20 24.17
C ARG A 10 7.49 12.07 24.76
N ASP A 11 8.52 12.38 25.54
CA ASP A 11 9.43 11.40 26.13
C ASP A 11 8.79 10.62 27.30
N ASP A 12 7.64 11.08 27.81
CA ASP A 12 6.80 10.34 28.77
C ASP A 12 5.87 9.33 28.08
N ILE A 13 5.85 9.32 26.74
CA ILE A 13 4.94 8.52 25.92
C ILE A 13 5.74 7.44 25.18
N THR A 14 5.32 6.20 25.33
CA THR A 14 5.73 5.08 24.48
C THR A 14 4.71 4.92 23.37
N GLY A 15 5.15 4.93 22.11
CA GLY A 15 4.32 4.61 20.96
C GLY A 15 4.14 3.11 20.79
N LEU A 16 2.94 2.68 20.41
CA LEU A 16 2.62 1.30 20.04
C LEU A 16 1.93 1.27 18.68
N VAL A 17 2.56 0.62 17.70
CA VAL A 17 1.93 0.34 16.40
C VAL A 17 1.30 -1.05 16.43
N LEU A 18 -0.03 -1.11 16.32
CA LEU A 18 -0.78 -2.35 16.26
C LEU A 18 -0.80 -2.89 14.82
N ALA A 19 0.03 -3.91 14.57
CA ALA A 19 0.16 -4.60 13.30
C ALA A 19 -0.47 -6.02 13.29
N GLY A 20 -1.00 -6.48 14.43
CA GLY A 20 -1.67 -7.77 14.57
C GLY A 20 -3.14 -7.76 14.16
N GLY A 21 -3.46 -8.33 13.00
CA GLY A 21 -4.83 -8.63 12.57
C GLY A 21 -4.88 -9.88 11.69
N GLN A 22 -5.97 -10.64 11.73
CA GLN A 22 -6.08 -11.90 10.99
C GLN A 22 -6.06 -11.72 9.45
N GLY A 23 -6.19 -10.49 8.94
CA GLY A 23 -6.07 -10.21 7.49
C GLY A 23 -7.17 -10.89 6.65
N ARG A 24 -8.26 -11.36 7.28
CA ARG A 24 -9.34 -12.13 6.62
C ARG A 24 -9.92 -11.39 5.40
N ARG A 25 -10.06 -10.06 5.47
CA ARG A 25 -10.56 -9.20 4.39
C ARG A 25 -9.53 -8.89 3.28
N MET A 26 -8.25 -9.22 3.51
CA MET A 26 -7.13 -9.04 2.57
C MET A 26 -6.64 -10.38 1.98
N GLY A 27 -7.45 -11.44 2.08
CA GLY A 27 -7.08 -12.78 1.61
C GLY A 27 -6.02 -13.47 2.48
N GLY A 28 -5.96 -13.14 3.77
CA GLY A 28 -5.00 -13.74 4.72
C GLY A 28 -3.63 -13.07 4.77
N LEU A 29 -3.38 -12.07 3.91
CA LEU A 29 -2.14 -11.31 3.88
C LEU A 29 -1.97 -10.41 5.12
N ASP A 30 -0.71 -10.21 5.48
CA ASP A 30 -0.32 -9.32 6.56
C ASP A 30 -0.40 -7.85 6.12
N LYS A 31 -1.35 -7.12 6.71
CA LYS A 31 -1.72 -5.77 6.30
C LYS A 31 -0.60 -4.76 6.51
N GLY A 32 0.09 -4.84 7.65
CA GLY A 32 1.14 -3.86 7.98
C GLY A 32 2.34 -3.94 7.02
N LEU A 33 2.56 -5.10 6.40
CA LEU A 33 3.62 -5.31 5.41
C LEU A 33 3.17 -5.09 3.97
N GLN A 34 1.92 -4.68 3.72
CA GLN A 34 1.49 -4.36 2.37
C GLN A 34 2.03 -3.00 1.94
N ASP A 35 2.47 -2.93 0.68
CA ASP A 35 3.00 -1.71 0.10
C ASP A 35 1.89 -0.68 -0.14
N TYR A 36 2.08 0.51 0.41
CA TYR A 36 1.29 1.71 0.16
C TYR A 36 2.24 2.85 -0.20
N ALA A 37 2.03 3.53 -1.33
CA ALA A 37 2.92 4.57 -1.83
C ALA A 37 4.42 4.16 -1.84
N GLY A 38 4.71 2.87 -2.05
CA GLY A 38 6.07 2.33 -2.15
C GLY A 38 6.75 1.88 -0.87
N ARG A 39 6.06 1.98 0.26
CA ARG A 39 6.59 1.55 1.56
C ARG A 39 5.53 0.72 2.28
N PRO A 40 5.94 -0.24 3.13
CA PRO A 40 5.01 -0.98 3.97
C PRO A 40 4.14 -0.03 4.80
N LEU A 41 2.84 -0.33 4.93
CA LEU A 41 1.89 0.44 5.73
C LEU A 41 2.41 0.78 7.14
N VAL A 42 3.04 -0.19 7.81
CA VAL A 42 3.65 -0.01 9.13
C VAL A 42 4.72 1.08 9.14
N ALA A 43 5.45 1.26 8.04
CA ALA A 43 6.50 2.28 7.93
C ALA A 43 5.90 3.70 7.92
N HIS A 44 4.72 3.89 7.33
CA HIS A 44 4.00 5.18 7.37
C HIS A 44 3.52 5.49 8.78
N ALA A 45 3.00 4.48 9.48
CA ALA A 45 2.56 4.64 10.87
C ALA A 45 3.74 5.01 11.80
N ILE A 46 4.87 4.32 11.66
CA ILE A 46 6.10 4.60 12.42
C ILE A 46 6.60 6.02 12.16
N GLU A 47 6.73 6.43 10.89
CA GLU A 47 7.25 7.75 10.52
C GLU A 47 6.43 8.90 11.11
N ARG A 48 5.11 8.74 11.19
CA ARG A 48 4.22 9.78 11.73
C ARG A 48 4.09 9.72 13.24
N LEU A 49 4.25 8.55 13.85
CA LEU A 49 4.18 8.37 15.31
C LEU A 49 5.49 8.73 16.00
N ALA A 50 6.64 8.35 15.43
CA ALA A 50 7.95 8.48 16.07
C ALA A 50 8.30 9.91 16.55
N PRO A 51 7.95 11.00 15.82
CA PRO A 51 8.20 12.35 16.32
C PRO A 51 7.39 12.73 17.57
N GLN A 52 6.26 12.03 17.82
CA GLN A 52 5.30 12.33 18.87
C GLN A 52 5.55 11.56 20.18
N VAL A 53 6.50 10.62 20.19
CA VAL A 53 6.77 9.71 21.31
C VAL A 53 8.28 9.60 21.57
N GLY A 54 8.65 9.08 22.74
CA GLY A 54 10.04 8.72 23.04
C GLY A 54 10.36 7.32 22.49
N PRO A 55 10.07 6.24 23.24
CA PRO A 55 10.21 4.87 22.75
C PRO A 55 9.07 4.45 21.81
N LEU A 56 9.34 3.51 20.90
CA LEU A 56 8.32 2.94 20.01
C LEU A 56 8.40 1.41 19.99
N LEU A 57 7.23 0.78 20.04
CA LEU A 57 7.01 -0.67 20.03
C LEU A 57 6.09 -1.06 18.87
N ILE A 58 6.25 -2.27 18.34
CA ILE A 58 5.37 -2.84 17.31
C ILE A 58 4.69 -4.08 17.89
N SER A 59 3.36 -4.18 17.82
CA SER A 59 2.63 -5.40 18.18
C SER A 59 2.29 -6.19 16.91
N ALA A 60 2.85 -7.39 16.76
CA ALA A 60 2.63 -8.26 15.60
C ALA A 60 2.66 -9.74 16.00
N ASN A 61 1.84 -10.56 15.35
CA ASN A 61 1.74 -12.00 15.62
C ASN A 61 2.26 -12.87 14.46
N ARG A 62 2.73 -12.25 13.37
CA ARG A 62 3.23 -12.91 12.15
C ARG A 62 4.37 -12.08 11.58
N HIS A 63 5.24 -12.72 10.78
CA HIS A 63 6.37 -12.06 10.10
C HIS A 63 7.27 -11.24 11.04
N LEU A 64 7.53 -11.77 12.24
CA LEU A 64 8.20 -11.04 13.32
C LEU A 64 9.56 -10.45 12.89
N ASP A 65 10.37 -11.21 12.15
CA ASP A 65 11.67 -10.74 11.64
C ASP A 65 11.52 -9.57 10.67
N ALA A 66 10.48 -9.58 9.83
CA ALA A 66 10.21 -8.47 8.91
C ALA A 66 9.82 -7.19 9.68
N TYR A 67 9.07 -7.34 10.78
CA TYR A 67 8.75 -6.22 11.67
C TYR A 67 9.95 -5.74 12.48
N ALA A 68 10.80 -6.65 12.96
CA ALA A 68 12.03 -6.31 13.67
C ALA A 68 13.01 -5.53 12.77
N GLY A 69 12.97 -5.78 11.46
CA GLY A 69 13.73 -5.02 10.45
C GLY A 69 13.43 -3.52 10.40
N PHE A 70 12.36 -3.02 11.02
CA PHE A 70 12.10 -1.58 11.17
C PHE A 70 12.83 -0.94 12.35
N GLY A 71 13.63 -1.70 13.12
CA GLY A 71 14.48 -1.16 14.19
C GLY A 71 13.77 -0.94 15.52
N HIS A 72 12.58 -1.52 15.71
CA HIS A 72 11.79 -1.39 16.94
C HIS A 72 11.50 -2.76 17.56
N PRO A 73 11.40 -2.86 18.91
CA PRO A 73 10.99 -4.09 19.56
C PRO A 73 9.62 -4.57 19.08
N VAL A 74 9.52 -5.86 18.76
CA VAL A 74 8.29 -6.51 18.31
C VAL A 74 7.71 -7.33 19.46
N LEU A 75 6.48 -7.02 19.84
CA LEU A 75 5.70 -7.72 20.85
C LEU A 75 4.74 -8.69 20.17
N ALA A 76 4.76 -9.95 20.61
CA ALA A 76 3.77 -10.95 20.25
C ALA A 76 2.80 -11.16 21.42
N ASP A 77 1.54 -11.47 21.12
CA ASP A 77 0.55 -11.75 22.16
C ASP A 77 0.91 -13.04 22.92
N ALA A 78 0.82 -13.02 24.25
CA ALA A 78 1.29 -14.10 25.10
C ALA A 78 0.46 -15.42 24.99
N THR A 79 -0.79 -15.34 24.53
CA THR A 79 -1.69 -16.50 24.43
C THR A 79 -2.60 -16.41 23.21
N ALA A 80 -2.82 -17.52 22.52
CA ALA A 80 -3.74 -17.59 21.37
C ALA A 80 -5.21 -17.24 21.74
N ASP A 81 -5.57 -17.34 23.02
CA ASP A 81 -6.94 -17.14 23.51
C ASP A 81 -7.37 -15.67 23.50
N PHE A 82 -6.44 -14.71 23.65
CA PHE A 82 -6.72 -13.28 23.63
C PHE A 82 -6.53 -12.70 22.21
N ALA A 83 -7.26 -13.22 21.23
CA ALA A 83 -7.33 -12.56 19.92
C ALA A 83 -8.04 -11.19 20.01
N GLY A 84 -7.32 -10.11 19.69
CA GLY A 84 -7.91 -8.78 19.45
C GLY A 84 -7.02 -7.61 19.88
N PRO A 85 -7.36 -6.36 19.51
CA PRO A 85 -6.53 -5.20 19.80
C PRO A 85 -6.28 -4.94 21.29
N LEU A 86 -7.20 -5.34 22.18
CA LEU A 86 -7.00 -5.22 23.63
C LEU A 86 -5.83 -6.07 24.14
N ALA A 87 -5.53 -7.22 23.52
CA ALA A 87 -4.38 -8.03 23.90
C ALA A 87 -3.07 -7.35 23.54
N GLY A 88 -2.97 -6.82 22.31
CA GLY A 88 -1.82 -6.02 21.88
C GLY A 88 -1.61 -4.78 22.75
N LEU A 89 -2.70 -4.12 23.19
CA LEU A 89 -2.62 -3.01 24.16
C LEU A 89 -2.09 -3.47 25.53
N LEU A 90 -2.51 -4.63 26.03
CA LEU A 90 -2.02 -5.17 27.29
C LEU A 90 -0.52 -5.46 27.23
N GLU A 91 -0.04 -6.09 26.15
CA GLU A 91 1.40 -6.33 25.97
C GLU A 91 2.17 -5.01 25.84
N GLY A 92 1.61 -4.02 25.13
CA GLY A 92 2.17 -2.68 25.09
C GLY A 92 2.28 -2.02 26.47
N LEU A 93 1.24 -2.10 27.31
CA LEU A 93 1.25 -1.54 28.67
C LEU A 93 2.25 -2.26 29.59
N ARG A 94 2.47 -3.56 29.38
CA ARG A 94 3.46 -4.36 30.12
C ARG A 94 4.88 -3.95 29.74
N ALA A 95 5.15 -3.80 28.44
CA ALA A 95 6.48 -3.52 27.90
C ALA A 95 6.88 -2.04 27.95
N ALA A 96 5.91 -1.11 28.00
CA ALA A 96 6.19 0.32 27.97
C ALA A 96 7.10 0.76 29.14
N PRO A 97 8.27 1.37 28.86
CA PRO A 97 9.13 1.89 29.92
C PRO A 97 8.61 3.21 30.50
N THR A 98 7.76 3.95 29.77
CA THR A 98 7.25 5.26 30.19
C THR A 98 5.88 5.16 30.89
N ARG A 99 5.38 6.30 31.41
CA ARG A 99 4.07 6.35 32.08
C ARG A 99 2.90 6.20 31.11
N TRP A 100 3.02 6.73 29.91
CA TRP A 100 1.91 6.77 28.96
C TRP A 100 2.19 5.88 27.75
N LEU A 101 1.15 5.23 27.23
CA LEU A 101 1.18 4.43 26.01
C LEU A 101 0.25 5.07 24.97
N LEU A 102 0.78 5.50 23.84
CA LEU A 102 0.00 5.96 22.69
C LEU A 102 -0.09 4.83 21.66
N CYS A 103 -1.29 4.30 21.44
CA CYS A 103 -1.53 3.28 20.42
C CYS A 103 -2.05 3.88 19.12
N VAL A 104 -1.65 3.28 18.00
CA VAL A 104 -2.19 3.53 16.65
C VAL A 104 -2.25 2.21 15.87
N PRO A 105 -3.22 2.01 14.96
CA PRO A 105 -3.18 0.90 14.02
C PRO A 105 -2.19 1.17 12.88
N CYS A 106 -1.62 0.11 12.30
CA CYS A 106 -0.66 0.23 11.19
C CYS A 106 -1.27 0.62 9.83
N ASP A 107 -2.60 0.67 9.71
CA ASP A 107 -3.33 0.74 8.44
C ASP A 107 -3.95 2.11 8.12
N VAL A 108 -3.55 3.13 8.88
CA VAL A 108 -3.97 4.52 8.69
C VAL A 108 -2.73 5.37 8.41
N PRO A 109 -2.31 5.48 7.13
CA PRO A 109 -1.06 6.15 6.77
C PRO A 109 -1.14 7.68 6.94
N ALA A 110 -2.34 8.26 7.03
CA ALA A 110 -2.56 9.70 7.16
C ALA A 110 -2.76 10.17 8.62
N LEU A 111 -2.38 9.35 9.62
CA LEU A 111 -2.63 9.64 11.04
C LEU A 111 -2.15 11.06 11.47
N PRO A 112 -2.85 11.79 12.35
CA PRO A 112 -2.48 13.17 12.69
C PRO A 112 -1.06 13.30 13.28
N LEU A 113 -0.32 14.36 12.90
CA LEU A 113 1.02 14.65 13.44
C LEU A 113 0.99 15.24 14.86
N ASP A 114 -0.18 15.68 15.31
CA ASP A 114 -0.43 16.27 16.62
C ASP A 114 -1.28 15.36 17.53
N LEU A 115 -1.51 14.10 17.13
CA LEU A 115 -2.33 13.12 17.85
C LEU A 115 -1.95 13.02 19.34
N GLY A 116 -0.67 12.80 19.63
CA GLY A 116 -0.18 12.64 21.00
C GLY A 116 -0.39 13.92 21.84
N ALA A 117 -0.13 15.08 21.24
CA ALA A 117 -0.27 16.37 21.90
C ALA A 117 -1.74 16.70 22.25
N GLN A 118 -2.67 16.43 21.32
CA GLN A 118 -4.11 16.65 21.52
C GLN A 118 -4.68 15.73 22.60
N LEU A 119 -4.34 14.43 22.56
CA LEU A 119 -4.78 13.47 23.58
C LEU A 119 -4.19 13.80 24.97
N ALA A 120 -2.92 14.21 25.02
CA ALA A 120 -2.30 14.70 26.25
C ALA A 120 -2.98 15.97 26.78
N ALA A 121 -3.43 16.88 25.93
CA ALA A 121 -4.18 18.06 26.35
C ALA A 121 -5.52 17.70 27.00
N VAL A 122 -6.24 16.72 26.46
CA VAL A 122 -7.49 16.21 27.04
C VAL A 122 -7.26 15.60 28.43
N LEU A 123 -6.25 14.74 28.58
CA LEU A 123 -5.93 14.14 29.89
C LEU A 123 -5.55 15.18 30.94
N ARG A 124 -4.86 16.25 30.54
CA ARG A 124 -4.51 17.35 31.45
C ARG A 124 -5.71 18.17 31.89
N SER A 125 -6.65 18.46 30.99
CA SER A 125 -7.78 19.36 31.28
C SER A 125 -8.90 18.67 32.03
N GLN A 126 -9.21 17.41 31.69
CA GLN A 126 -10.33 16.67 32.28
C GLN A 126 -9.89 15.88 33.52
N GLY A 127 -8.60 15.56 33.63
CA GLY A 127 -8.13 14.53 34.55
C GLY A 127 -8.58 13.15 34.07
N GLY A 128 -7.69 12.17 34.09
CA GLY A 128 -8.06 10.83 33.64
C GLY A 128 -6.87 9.93 33.39
N ARG A 129 -7.20 8.70 32.99
CA ARG A 129 -6.22 7.63 32.73
C ARG A 129 -6.22 7.18 31.27
N ALA A 130 -7.19 7.62 30.47
CA ALA A 130 -7.32 7.27 29.07
C ALA A 130 -7.98 8.41 28.28
N ALA A 131 -7.52 8.62 27.05
CA ALA A 131 -8.20 9.46 26.07
C ALA A 131 -8.08 8.83 24.68
N PHE A 132 -9.05 9.06 23.80
CA PHE A 132 -9.02 8.57 22.41
C PHE A 132 -9.54 9.60 21.39
N ALA A 133 -9.21 9.40 20.12
CA ALA A 133 -9.58 10.32 19.06
C ALA A 133 -11.04 10.15 18.58
N VAL A 134 -11.63 11.24 18.12
CA VAL A 134 -12.89 11.29 17.37
C VAL A 134 -12.64 12.04 16.06
N ASP A 135 -13.18 11.51 14.96
CA ASP A 135 -13.00 12.10 13.63
C ASP A 135 -13.94 13.30 13.39
N ALA A 136 -13.82 13.90 12.21
CA ALA A 136 -14.58 15.10 11.82
C ALA A 136 -16.10 14.88 11.77
N ASP A 137 -16.54 13.62 11.64
CA ASP A 137 -17.95 13.24 11.65
C ASP A 137 -18.41 12.79 13.08
N GLY A 138 -17.54 12.95 14.08
CA GLY A 138 -17.81 12.57 15.47
C GLY A 138 -17.70 11.07 15.75
N ARG A 139 -17.14 10.27 14.83
CA ARG A 139 -17.01 8.82 15.03
C ARG A 139 -15.80 8.51 15.89
N ALA A 140 -15.98 7.59 16.83
CA ALA A 140 -14.93 7.14 17.74
C ALA A 140 -13.83 6.37 17.00
N GLN A 141 -12.57 6.72 17.29
CA GLN A 141 -11.36 6.09 16.76
C GLN A 141 -10.57 5.45 17.92
N PRO A 142 -11.09 4.36 18.54
CA PRO A 142 -10.63 3.86 19.83
C PRO A 142 -9.21 3.25 19.82
N LEU A 143 -8.65 2.96 18.64
CA LEU A 143 -7.27 2.49 18.48
C LEU A 143 -6.27 3.64 18.33
N PHE A 144 -6.72 4.89 18.40
CA PHE A 144 -5.90 6.09 18.50
C PHE A 144 -6.07 6.63 19.92
N ALA A 145 -5.44 5.97 20.89
CA ALA A 145 -5.69 6.21 22.30
C ALA A 145 -4.38 6.36 23.09
N LEU A 146 -4.42 7.28 24.06
CA LEU A 146 -3.36 7.52 25.04
C LEU A 146 -3.81 6.95 26.38
N LEU A 147 -3.04 6.00 26.93
CA LEU A 147 -3.39 5.21 28.11
C LEU A 147 -2.33 5.35 29.20
N ASP A 148 -2.75 5.48 30.45
CA ASP A 148 -1.88 5.39 31.63
C ASP A 148 -1.39 3.96 31.81
N ARG A 149 -0.09 3.76 32.01
CA ARG A 149 0.53 2.44 32.21
C ARG A 149 -0.06 1.67 33.39
N GLY A 150 -0.59 2.36 34.40
CA GLY A 150 -1.29 1.71 35.50
C GLY A 150 -2.59 1.01 35.08
N LEU A 151 -3.09 1.19 33.86
CA LEU A 151 -4.25 0.48 33.33
C LEU A 151 -3.94 -0.98 32.95
N ARG A 152 -2.68 -1.44 33.07
CA ARG A 152 -2.31 -2.83 32.78
C ARG A 152 -3.17 -3.85 33.53
N GLU A 153 -3.36 -3.66 34.85
CA GLU A 153 -4.10 -4.62 35.69
C GLU A 153 -5.61 -4.54 35.43
N PRO A 154 -6.23 -3.34 35.37
CA PRO A 154 -7.61 -3.21 34.92
C PRO A 154 -7.89 -3.85 33.55
N LEU A 155 -6.97 -3.70 32.59
CA LEU A 155 -7.11 -4.30 31.26
C LEU A 155 -6.97 -5.83 31.30
N ALA A 156 -6.00 -6.36 32.06
CA ALA A 156 -5.82 -7.79 32.24
C ALA A 156 -7.08 -8.44 32.85
N LEU A 157 -7.67 -7.82 33.88
CA LEU A 157 -8.92 -8.28 34.48
C LEU A 157 -10.10 -8.21 33.50
N ALA A 158 -10.20 -7.15 32.69
CA ALA A 158 -11.26 -7.02 31.69
C ALA A 158 -11.16 -8.14 30.63
N LEU A 159 -9.94 -8.44 30.15
CA LEU A 159 -9.68 -9.53 29.21
C LEU A 159 -10.04 -10.90 29.80
N GLN A 160 -9.69 -11.16 31.07
CA GLN A 160 -10.07 -12.39 31.77
C GLN A 160 -11.59 -12.57 31.90
N ARG A 161 -12.32 -11.45 32.06
CA ARG A 161 -13.79 -11.43 32.08
C ARG A 161 -14.44 -11.53 30.69
N GLY A 162 -13.63 -11.65 29.63
CA GLY A 162 -14.11 -11.81 28.26
C GLY A 162 -14.35 -10.51 27.50
N GLU A 163 -13.93 -9.34 28.01
CA GLU A 163 -14.04 -8.09 27.25
C GLU A 163 -13.12 -8.14 26.01
N ARG A 164 -13.66 -7.72 24.86
CA ARG A 164 -12.97 -7.72 23.56
C ARG A 164 -13.17 -6.41 22.79
N ARG A 165 -14.02 -5.51 23.26
CA ARG A 165 -14.44 -4.26 22.60
C ARG A 165 -13.64 -3.10 23.19
N VAL A 166 -12.70 -2.59 22.40
CA VAL A 166 -11.84 -1.46 22.81
C VAL A 166 -12.66 -0.24 23.22
N LEU A 167 -13.64 0.16 22.41
CA LEU A 167 -14.46 1.33 22.69
C LEU A 167 -15.35 1.14 23.94
N GLY A 168 -15.85 -0.08 24.17
CA GLY A 168 -16.64 -0.38 25.37
C GLY A 168 -15.80 -0.18 26.62
N TRP A 169 -14.62 -0.81 26.65
CA TRP A 169 -13.68 -0.69 27.76
C TRP A 169 -13.22 0.76 28.02
N LEU A 170 -12.91 1.54 26.97
CA LEU A 170 -12.55 2.95 27.11
C LEU A 170 -13.70 3.80 27.69
N ARG A 171 -14.94 3.53 27.29
CA ARG A 171 -16.13 4.22 27.83
C ARG A 171 -16.35 3.88 29.30
N ASP A 172 -16.19 2.62 29.68
CA ASP A 172 -16.33 2.17 31.07
C ASP A 172 -15.27 2.82 32.00
N LEU A 173 -14.09 3.14 31.46
CA LEU A 173 -13.06 3.91 32.17
C LEU A 173 -13.35 5.42 32.26
N GLY A 174 -14.38 5.93 31.56
CA GLY A 174 -14.62 7.36 31.43
C GLY A 174 -13.53 8.07 30.62
N ALA A 175 -13.01 7.42 29.57
CA ALA A 175 -11.94 8.00 28.75
C ALA A 175 -12.38 9.31 28.06
N GLY A 176 -11.50 10.32 28.10
CA GLY A 176 -11.70 11.59 27.41
C GLY A 176 -11.63 11.45 25.89
N THR A 177 -12.11 12.46 25.17
CA THR A 177 -12.14 12.47 23.69
C THR A 177 -11.48 13.71 23.10
N ALA A 178 -10.60 13.53 22.11
CA ALA A 178 -10.02 14.62 21.32
C ALA A 178 -10.58 14.62 19.89
N SER A 179 -11.10 15.76 19.44
CA SER A 179 -11.69 15.91 18.10
C SER A 179 -10.68 16.40 17.08
N PHE A 180 -10.70 15.79 15.88
CA PHE A 180 -9.83 16.14 14.77
C PHE A 180 -10.66 16.47 13.53
N ALA A 181 -10.42 17.64 12.94
CA ALA A 181 -11.21 18.14 11.81
C ALA A 181 -10.80 17.55 10.43
N ALA A 182 -9.61 16.95 10.33
CA ALA A 182 -9.11 16.40 9.07
C ALA A 182 -9.84 15.10 8.71
N ARG A 183 -10.70 15.16 7.68
CA ARG A 183 -11.56 14.04 7.24
C ARG A 183 -10.78 12.77 6.86
N ASP A 184 -9.58 12.91 6.29
CA ASP A 184 -8.78 11.77 5.85
C ASP A 184 -7.83 11.20 6.92
N ALA A 185 -7.72 11.86 8.09
CA ALA A 185 -6.70 11.52 9.08
C ALA A 185 -6.85 10.13 9.72
N PHE A 186 -8.05 9.55 9.66
CA PHE A 186 -8.36 8.22 10.19
C PHE A 186 -8.85 7.23 9.13
N ARG A 187 -8.61 7.54 7.84
CA ARG A 187 -9.02 6.65 6.76
C ARG A 187 -8.18 5.37 6.77
N ASN A 188 -8.84 4.26 7.09
CA ASN A 188 -8.23 2.94 7.13
C ASN A 188 -8.21 2.31 5.73
N LEU A 189 -7.05 1.82 5.30
CA LEU A 189 -6.88 1.12 4.01
C LEU A 189 -7.15 -0.37 4.19
N ASN A 190 -8.38 -0.82 4.04
CA ASN A 190 -8.84 -2.18 4.37
C ASN A 190 -8.76 -3.19 3.23
N THR A 191 -8.61 -2.72 2.00
CA THR A 191 -8.62 -3.54 0.79
C THR A 191 -7.40 -3.27 -0.10
N ARG A 192 -7.03 -4.24 -0.96
CA ARG A 192 -5.93 -4.04 -1.93
C ARG A 192 -6.19 -2.86 -2.88
N ALA A 193 -7.45 -2.61 -3.22
CA ALA A 193 -7.84 -1.49 -4.08
C ALA A 193 -7.55 -0.13 -3.42
N GLU A 194 -7.64 -0.04 -2.09
CA GLU A 194 -7.37 1.17 -1.32
C GLU A 194 -5.87 1.45 -1.13
N LEU A 195 -4.99 0.47 -1.40
CA LEU A 195 -3.54 0.66 -1.39
C LEU A 195 -3.01 1.42 -2.63
N ALA A 196 -3.90 1.81 -3.55
CA ALA A 196 -3.55 2.65 -4.69
C ALA A 196 -2.95 3.99 -4.23
N TRP A 197 -1.97 4.49 -4.98
CA TRP A 197 -1.28 5.75 -4.66
C TRP A 197 -2.29 6.94 -4.63
N PRO A 198 -2.30 7.80 -3.60
CA PRO A 198 -3.12 9.02 -3.55
C PRO A 198 -3.00 9.90 -4.80
N GLY A 199 -4.14 10.23 -5.42
CA GLY A 199 -4.15 11.06 -6.63
C GLY A 199 -3.66 10.32 -7.89
N LEU A 200 -3.63 8.98 -7.88
CA LEU A 200 -3.42 8.18 -9.07
C LEU A 200 -4.76 7.88 -9.75
N GLU A 201 -4.93 8.32 -10.99
CA GLU A 201 -6.06 7.96 -11.82
C GLU A 201 -5.67 6.76 -12.70
N LEU A 202 -6.41 5.64 -12.56
CA LEU A 202 -6.30 4.49 -13.47
C LEU A 202 -7.46 4.51 -14.44
N ARG A 203 -7.16 4.56 -15.73
CA ARG A 203 -8.17 4.53 -16.79
C ARG A 203 -7.64 3.90 -18.06
N GLU A 204 -8.54 3.65 -19.00
CA GLU A 204 -8.17 3.24 -20.34
C GLU A 204 -7.41 4.37 -21.06
N MET A 205 -6.42 3.97 -21.86
CA MET A 205 -5.67 4.88 -22.72
C MET A 205 -6.55 5.36 -23.88
N VAL A 206 -6.57 6.66 -24.12
CA VAL A 206 -7.28 7.31 -25.24
C VAL A 206 -6.29 8.01 -26.18
N ASP A 207 -6.76 8.48 -27.33
CA ASP A 207 -5.93 9.18 -28.32
C ASP A 207 -5.14 10.36 -27.73
N ALA A 208 -5.77 11.12 -26.82
CA ALA A 208 -5.14 12.25 -26.15
C ALA A 208 -3.90 11.86 -25.30
N ASP A 209 -3.81 10.59 -24.88
CA ASP A 209 -2.68 10.09 -24.09
C ASP A 209 -1.47 9.74 -24.95
N LEU A 210 -1.58 9.61 -26.27
CA LEU A 210 -0.51 9.03 -27.11
C LEU A 210 0.81 9.80 -26.99
N ALA A 211 0.75 11.12 -26.86
CA ALA A 211 1.93 11.96 -26.64
C ALA A 211 2.59 11.65 -25.28
N GLY A 212 1.78 11.58 -24.21
CA GLY A 212 2.25 11.23 -22.87
C GLY A 212 2.77 9.79 -22.79
N TYR A 213 2.12 8.86 -23.50
CA TYR A 213 2.53 7.46 -23.59
C TYR A 213 3.91 7.34 -24.25
N LYS A 214 4.12 8.05 -25.37
CA LYS A 214 5.42 8.10 -26.02
C LYS A 214 6.49 8.66 -25.08
N ALA A 215 6.23 9.79 -24.42
CA ALA A 215 7.18 10.39 -23.49
C ALA A 215 7.55 9.44 -22.34
N LEU A 216 6.56 8.80 -21.73
CA LEU A 216 6.75 7.76 -20.70
C LEU A 216 7.59 6.59 -21.22
N ARG A 217 7.29 6.10 -22.43
CA ARG A 217 8.00 4.99 -23.04
C ARG A 217 9.46 5.33 -23.36
N ASP A 218 9.71 6.53 -23.88
CA ASP A 218 11.06 7.00 -24.19
C ASP A 218 11.90 7.13 -22.91
N ALA A 219 11.34 7.74 -21.87
CA ALA A 219 12.02 7.89 -20.57
C ALA A 219 12.36 6.54 -19.93
N THR A 220 11.43 5.59 -19.96
CA THR A 220 11.63 4.25 -19.39
C THR A 220 12.61 3.40 -20.21
N LEU A 221 12.57 3.51 -21.54
CA LEU A 221 13.51 2.84 -22.42
C LEU A 221 14.94 3.34 -22.24
N LEU A 222 15.14 4.65 -22.09
CA LEU A 222 16.45 5.24 -21.82
C LEU A 222 16.99 4.84 -20.44
N ALA A 223 16.13 4.83 -19.42
CA ALA A 223 16.52 4.46 -18.07
C ALA A 223 16.79 2.95 -17.89
N SER A 224 16.16 2.09 -18.69
CA SER A 224 16.28 0.64 -18.57
C SER A 224 16.19 -0.08 -19.93
N PRO A 225 17.20 0.05 -20.80
CA PRO A 225 17.15 -0.52 -22.15
C PRO A 225 16.92 -2.04 -22.17
N GLY A 226 17.56 -2.78 -21.24
CA GLY A 226 17.44 -4.23 -21.12
C GLY A 226 16.04 -4.74 -20.70
N ALA A 227 15.13 -3.85 -20.31
CA ALA A 227 13.74 -4.20 -20.01
C ALA A 227 12.83 -4.18 -21.24
N PHE A 228 13.34 -3.75 -22.40
CA PHE A 228 12.58 -3.63 -23.64
C PHE A 228 13.16 -4.53 -24.73
N VAL A 229 12.27 -5.04 -25.58
CA VAL A 229 12.67 -5.73 -26.82
C VAL A 229 13.14 -4.74 -27.88
N SER A 230 12.64 -3.50 -27.82
CA SER A 230 12.97 -2.44 -28.78
C SER A 230 14.28 -1.71 -28.46
N GLU A 231 14.97 -1.27 -29.50
CA GLU A 231 16.17 -0.43 -29.37
C GLU A 231 15.82 1.08 -29.25
N ALA A 232 16.48 1.77 -28.32
CA ALA A 232 16.29 3.20 -28.07
C ALA A 232 16.50 4.07 -29.32
N ALA A 233 17.56 3.80 -30.08
CA ALA A 233 17.90 4.56 -31.28
C ALA A 233 16.76 4.60 -32.29
N THR A 234 15.97 3.52 -32.40
CA THR A 234 14.87 3.41 -33.36
C THR A 234 13.56 3.95 -32.80
N GLU A 235 13.23 3.64 -31.54
CA GLU A 235 11.95 4.04 -30.94
C GLU A 235 11.83 5.54 -30.69
N LEU A 236 12.94 6.20 -30.31
CA LEU A 236 12.95 7.65 -30.04
C LEU A 236 12.53 8.47 -31.28
N ARG A 237 12.84 7.98 -32.49
CA ARG A 237 12.50 8.64 -33.76
C ARG A 237 11.03 8.48 -34.19
N ARG A 238 10.27 7.57 -33.58
CA ARG A 238 8.87 7.33 -33.96
C ARG A 238 7.96 8.42 -33.43
N SER A 239 6.91 8.75 -34.18
CA SER A 239 5.87 9.67 -33.71
C SER A 239 4.95 9.01 -32.68
N ALA A 240 4.27 9.82 -31.87
CA ALA A 240 3.26 9.36 -30.91
C ALA A 240 2.13 8.57 -31.60
N ALA A 241 1.72 9.00 -32.80
CA ALA A 241 0.69 8.33 -33.61
C ALA A 241 1.03 6.86 -33.94
N SER A 242 2.32 6.49 -33.95
CA SER A 242 2.72 5.11 -34.19
C SER A 242 2.31 4.12 -33.09
N TYR A 243 1.79 4.62 -31.95
CA TYR A 243 1.25 3.84 -30.85
C TYR A 243 -0.27 3.73 -30.85
N ALA A 244 -0.97 4.26 -31.86
CA ALA A 244 -2.44 4.15 -31.98
C ALA A 244 -2.93 2.69 -31.94
N GLY A 245 -2.11 1.73 -32.41
CA GLY A 245 -2.40 0.30 -32.32
C GLY A 245 -2.51 -0.25 -30.89
N ARG A 246 -2.08 0.49 -29.87
CA ARG A 246 -2.18 0.13 -28.45
C ARG A 246 -3.46 0.61 -27.77
N LEU A 247 -4.29 1.40 -28.46
CA LEU A 247 -5.63 1.73 -27.99
C LEU A 247 -6.52 0.49 -28.04
N ALA A 248 -7.63 0.48 -27.28
CA ALA A 248 -8.55 -0.65 -27.30
C ALA A 248 -9.09 -0.89 -28.73
N GLY A 249 -9.09 -2.15 -29.16
CA GLY A 249 -9.47 -2.52 -30.54
C GLY A 249 -8.40 -2.18 -31.60
N GLY A 250 -7.26 -1.61 -31.20
CA GLY A 250 -6.14 -1.31 -32.09
C GLY A 250 -5.46 -2.56 -32.67
N ALA A 251 -4.61 -2.35 -33.68
CA ALA A 251 -3.90 -3.40 -34.41
C ALA A 251 -4.83 -4.52 -34.93
N LEU A 252 -5.88 -4.14 -35.67
CA LEU A 252 -6.90 -5.06 -36.22
C LEU A 252 -7.61 -5.90 -35.13
N GLY A 253 -7.87 -5.30 -33.97
CA GLY A 253 -8.54 -5.96 -32.84
C GLY A 253 -7.65 -6.88 -32.01
N ALA A 254 -6.33 -6.90 -32.24
CA ALA A 254 -5.40 -7.66 -31.43
C ALA A 254 -5.16 -7.01 -30.05
N CYS A 255 -5.16 -5.68 -29.97
CA CYS A 255 -5.09 -4.99 -28.69
C CYS A 255 -6.45 -5.07 -27.98
N LEU A 256 -6.50 -5.75 -26.83
CA LEU A 256 -7.69 -5.76 -25.99
C LEU A 256 -7.90 -4.38 -25.38
N PHE A 257 -6.87 -3.86 -24.71
CA PHE A 257 -6.85 -2.53 -24.13
C PHE A 257 -5.45 -2.17 -23.64
N SER A 258 -5.20 -0.88 -23.48
CA SER A 258 -4.14 -0.37 -22.61
C SER A 258 -4.75 0.40 -21.45
N LEU A 259 -4.22 0.20 -20.24
CA LEU A 259 -4.51 1.04 -19.10
C LEU A 259 -3.34 1.99 -18.85
N VAL A 260 -3.65 3.22 -18.48
CA VAL A 260 -2.69 4.23 -18.04
C VAL A 260 -2.92 4.59 -16.58
N ALA A 261 -1.83 4.93 -15.91
CA ALA A 261 -1.83 5.53 -14.60
C ALA A 261 -1.37 6.97 -14.74
N ALA A 262 -2.25 7.93 -14.45
CA ALA A 262 -1.96 9.35 -14.54
C ALA A 262 -1.96 10.00 -13.16
N ARG A 263 -1.14 11.04 -12.99
CA ARG A 263 -1.28 11.93 -11.83
C ARG A 263 -2.59 12.72 -12.02
N ALA A 264 -3.50 12.63 -11.07
CA ALA A 264 -4.74 13.42 -11.06
C ALA A 264 -4.36 14.89 -11.10
N SER A 265 -4.64 15.55 -12.23
CA SER A 265 -4.49 17.00 -12.34
C SER A 265 -5.60 17.66 -11.53
N VAL A 266 -5.26 18.76 -10.85
CA VAL A 266 -6.28 19.78 -10.50
C VAL A 266 -7.04 20.09 -11.80
N PRO A 267 -8.38 20.06 -11.82
CA PRO A 267 -9.14 20.07 -13.06
C PRO A 267 -8.76 21.30 -13.88
N PRO A 268 -8.16 21.14 -15.08
CA PRO A 268 -7.94 22.27 -15.96
C PRO A 268 -9.23 22.50 -16.74
N GLY A 269 -9.63 23.77 -16.87
CA GLY A 269 -10.59 24.15 -17.89
C GLY A 269 -10.18 23.58 -19.25
N ASN A 270 -11.10 22.83 -19.86
CA ASN A 270 -11.32 22.62 -21.30
C ASN A 270 -10.10 22.62 -22.25
N THR A 271 -8.96 22.02 -21.89
CA THR A 271 -7.74 22.00 -22.72
C THR A 271 -7.30 20.60 -23.19
N GLY A 272 -8.00 19.53 -22.82
CA GLY A 272 -7.80 18.20 -23.42
C GLY A 272 -6.41 17.56 -23.18
N VAL A 273 -5.56 18.14 -22.33
CA VAL A 273 -4.28 17.54 -21.93
C VAL A 273 -4.52 16.63 -20.72
N SER A 274 -4.48 15.32 -20.95
CA SER A 274 -4.41 14.30 -19.92
C SER A 274 -3.16 14.51 -19.05
N GLY A 275 -3.30 14.44 -17.73
CA GLY A 275 -2.18 14.62 -16.79
C GLY A 275 -0.95 13.76 -17.08
N GLU A 276 0.18 14.09 -16.44
CA GLU A 276 1.44 13.35 -16.55
C GLU A 276 1.22 11.83 -16.34
N LEU A 277 1.55 11.03 -17.36
CA LEU A 277 1.43 9.58 -17.27
C LEU A 277 2.60 9.01 -16.46
N LEU A 278 2.26 8.33 -15.38
CA LEU A 278 3.19 7.71 -14.45
C LEU A 278 3.41 6.23 -14.76
N GLY A 279 2.53 5.60 -15.53
CA GLY A 279 2.68 4.21 -15.94
C GLY A 279 1.65 3.78 -16.99
N ALA A 280 1.92 2.65 -17.64
CA ALA A 280 1.00 2.03 -18.57
C ALA A 280 1.17 0.51 -18.61
N VAL A 281 0.10 -0.22 -18.97
CA VAL A 281 0.12 -1.66 -19.25
C VAL A 281 -0.75 -1.94 -20.48
N THR A 282 -0.26 -2.78 -21.40
CA THR A 282 -0.93 -3.15 -22.65
C THR A 282 -1.21 -4.64 -22.70
N LEU A 283 -2.45 -5.01 -23.00
CA LEU A 283 -2.93 -6.38 -23.12
C LEU A 283 -3.39 -6.65 -24.56
N GLU A 284 -2.91 -7.74 -25.13
CA GLU A 284 -3.31 -8.23 -26.45
C GLU A 284 -4.00 -9.59 -26.35
N ARG A 285 -4.91 -9.88 -27.28
CA ARG A 285 -5.52 -11.20 -27.44
C ARG A 285 -4.85 -11.93 -28.58
N GLU A 286 -4.55 -13.21 -28.38
CA GLU A 286 -4.18 -14.09 -29.48
C GLU A 286 -5.32 -14.18 -30.51
N THR A 287 -5.00 -13.94 -31.77
CA THR A 287 -6.01 -13.80 -32.84
C THR A 287 -6.43 -15.15 -33.41
N ARG A 288 -5.58 -16.17 -33.28
CA ARG A 288 -5.78 -17.52 -33.82
C ARG A 288 -6.87 -18.27 -33.05
N GLY A 289 -7.91 -18.73 -33.74
CA GLY A 289 -9.15 -19.29 -33.16
C GLY A 289 -8.94 -20.24 -31.99
N ARG A 290 -8.11 -21.29 -32.15
CA ARG A 290 -7.87 -22.29 -31.09
C ARG A 290 -7.10 -21.78 -29.86
N LYS A 291 -6.51 -20.59 -29.96
CA LYS A 291 -5.70 -19.97 -28.89
C LYS A 291 -6.31 -18.66 -28.40
N ARG A 292 -7.52 -18.29 -28.84
CA ARG A 292 -8.23 -17.07 -28.42
C ARG A 292 -8.52 -16.99 -26.92
N HIS A 293 -8.35 -18.10 -26.18
CA HIS A 293 -8.40 -18.13 -24.72
C HIS A 293 -7.17 -17.52 -24.04
N ILE A 294 -6.15 -17.12 -24.80
CA ILE A 294 -4.90 -16.57 -24.29
C ILE A 294 -4.85 -15.06 -24.52
N ALA A 295 -4.58 -14.32 -23.43
CA ALA A 295 -4.16 -12.93 -23.46
C ALA A 295 -2.64 -12.82 -23.23
N HIS A 296 -2.02 -11.80 -23.79
CA HIS A 296 -0.61 -11.47 -23.65
C HIS A 296 -0.47 -10.10 -23.00
N LEU A 297 0.29 -10.02 -21.89
CA LEU A 297 0.80 -8.75 -21.37
C LEU A 297 2.08 -8.44 -22.15
N VAL A 298 1.95 -7.51 -23.11
CA VAL A 298 2.99 -7.22 -24.12
C VAL A 298 3.80 -5.96 -23.82
N GLY A 299 3.41 -5.22 -22.78
CA GLY A 299 4.17 -4.06 -22.34
C GLY A 299 3.66 -3.54 -21.02
N MET A 300 4.59 -3.24 -20.12
CA MET A 300 4.30 -2.61 -18.84
C MET A 300 5.47 -1.70 -18.48
N MET A 301 5.16 -0.48 -18.10
CA MET A 301 6.16 0.52 -17.77
C MET A 301 5.65 1.47 -16.68
N VAL A 302 6.58 1.95 -15.87
CA VAL A 302 6.36 2.93 -14.82
C VAL A 302 7.49 3.96 -14.93
N ALA A 303 7.14 5.25 -14.91
CA ALA A 303 8.08 6.35 -15.03
C ALA A 303 9.23 6.18 -14.02
N PRO A 304 10.50 6.38 -14.39
CA PRO A 304 11.65 6.03 -13.54
C PRO A 304 11.60 6.64 -12.14
N ASP A 305 11.13 7.88 -12.02
CA ASP A 305 10.95 8.64 -10.78
C ASP A 305 9.68 8.25 -9.99
N ALA A 306 8.79 7.48 -10.60
CA ALA A 306 7.56 6.95 -10.01
C ALA A 306 7.63 5.44 -9.71
N GLN A 307 8.76 4.78 -9.97
CA GLN A 307 8.97 3.37 -9.66
C GLN A 307 8.99 3.09 -8.16
N ARG A 308 8.82 1.82 -7.80
CA ARG A 308 8.80 1.32 -6.41
C ARG A 308 7.78 2.02 -5.51
N ARG A 309 6.71 2.58 -6.10
CA ARG A 309 5.66 3.31 -5.39
C ARG A 309 4.26 2.67 -5.52
N GLY A 310 4.21 1.43 -6.00
CA GLY A 310 2.98 0.65 -6.14
C GLY A 310 2.22 0.83 -7.46
N ILE A 311 2.62 1.78 -8.33
CA ILE A 311 1.91 2.04 -9.60
C ILE A 311 1.81 0.79 -10.49
N GLY A 312 2.92 0.08 -10.67
CA GLY A 312 2.92 -1.14 -11.48
C GLY A 312 1.98 -2.19 -10.91
N ALA A 313 1.99 -2.36 -9.59
CA ALA A 313 1.07 -3.23 -8.88
C ALA A 313 -0.40 -2.86 -9.17
N SER A 314 -0.76 -1.57 -9.05
CA SER A 314 -2.11 -1.09 -9.31
C SER A 314 -2.55 -1.27 -10.77
N LEU A 315 -1.66 -0.98 -11.74
CA LEU A 315 -1.92 -1.21 -13.17
C LEU A 315 -2.19 -2.68 -13.46
N LEU A 316 -1.36 -3.58 -12.93
CA LEU A 316 -1.49 -5.01 -13.16
C LEU A 316 -2.76 -5.56 -12.50
N ASP A 317 -3.07 -5.15 -11.28
CA ASP A 317 -4.29 -5.57 -10.58
C ASP A 317 -5.55 -5.11 -11.34
N ALA A 318 -5.56 -3.87 -11.85
CA ALA A 318 -6.66 -3.35 -12.66
C ALA A 318 -6.79 -4.09 -14.00
N ALA A 319 -5.68 -4.38 -14.67
CA ALA A 319 -5.68 -5.12 -15.92
C ALA A 319 -6.21 -6.56 -15.75
N LEU A 320 -5.77 -7.28 -14.72
CA LEU A 320 -6.26 -8.63 -14.42
C LEU A 320 -7.75 -8.62 -14.05
N ALA A 321 -8.21 -7.63 -13.27
CA ALA A 321 -9.62 -7.49 -12.95
C ALA A 321 -10.48 -7.25 -14.21
N ARG A 322 -9.95 -6.52 -15.20
CA ARG A 322 -10.62 -6.33 -16.49
C ARG A 322 -10.62 -7.58 -17.35
N LEU A 323 -9.50 -8.29 -17.46
CA LEU A 323 -9.40 -9.53 -18.24
C LEU A 323 -10.36 -10.62 -17.75
N ARG A 324 -10.60 -10.72 -16.44
CA ARG A 324 -11.60 -11.66 -15.88
C ARG A 324 -13.04 -11.38 -16.33
N ARG A 325 -13.30 -10.19 -16.88
CA ARG A 325 -14.60 -9.81 -17.45
C ARG A 325 -14.63 -9.91 -18.98
N CYS A 326 -13.51 -10.29 -19.60
CA CYS A 326 -13.43 -10.50 -21.05
C CYS A 326 -13.84 -11.93 -21.39
N ASP A 327 -14.82 -12.07 -22.28
CA ASP A 327 -15.34 -13.39 -22.65
C ASP A 327 -14.28 -14.29 -23.31
N GLY A 328 -14.16 -15.49 -22.73
CA GLY A 328 -13.28 -16.53 -23.22
C GLY A 328 -11.81 -16.18 -23.15
N ILE A 329 -11.36 -15.49 -22.10
CA ILE A 329 -9.94 -15.43 -21.70
C ILE A 329 -9.76 -16.31 -20.47
N GLU A 330 -8.85 -17.27 -20.55
CA GLU A 330 -8.58 -18.25 -19.50
C GLU A 330 -7.15 -18.13 -18.97
N ILE A 331 -6.21 -17.69 -19.82
CA ILE A 331 -4.78 -17.63 -19.52
C ILE A 331 -4.22 -16.26 -19.89
N VAL A 332 -3.39 -15.69 -19.03
CA VAL A 332 -2.53 -14.53 -19.33
C VAL A 332 -1.08 -14.99 -19.37
N THR A 333 -0.36 -14.58 -20.40
CA THR A 333 1.08 -14.85 -20.54
C THR A 333 1.87 -13.56 -20.69
N LEU A 334 3.15 -13.61 -20.28
CA LEU A 334 4.11 -12.52 -20.49
C LEU A 334 5.52 -13.09 -20.65
N SER A 335 6.40 -12.29 -21.24
CA SER A 335 7.85 -12.47 -21.14
C SER A 335 8.47 -11.30 -20.39
N VAL A 336 9.49 -11.58 -19.60
CA VAL A 336 10.23 -10.59 -18.82
C VAL A 336 11.70 -10.92 -18.83
N THR A 337 12.58 -9.93 -18.97
CA THR A 337 14.02 -10.12 -18.91
C THR A 337 14.41 -10.79 -17.59
N SER A 338 15.17 -11.89 -17.64
CA SER A 338 15.47 -12.72 -16.46
C SER A 338 16.29 -11.98 -15.39
N SER A 339 17.01 -10.91 -15.76
CA SER A 339 17.73 -10.02 -14.84
C SER A 339 16.82 -9.01 -14.12
N ASN A 340 15.57 -8.83 -14.55
CA ASN A 340 14.63 -7.89 -13.95
C ASN A 340 13.90 -8.48 -12.73
N ALA A 341 14.64 -8.66 -11.64
CA ALA A 341 14.13 -9.25 -10.39
C ALA A 341 12.90 -8.52 -9.82
N ALA A 342 12.83 -7.19 -9.97
CA ALA A 342 11.71 -6.39 -9.49
C ALA A 342 10.41 -6.69 -10.23
N ALA A 343 10.44 -6.78 -11.56
CA ALA A 343 9.27 -7.15 -12.36
C ALA A 343 8.85 -8.60 -12.12
N ILE A 344 9.81 -9.53 -12.02
CA ILE A 344 9.52 -10.94 -11.71
C ILE A 344 8.81 -11.07 -10.36
N ALA A 345 9.30 -10.38 -9.33
CA ALA A 345 8.68 -10.38 -8.00
C ALA A 345 7.27 -9.78 -8.03
N LEU A 346 7.07 -8.70 -8.81
CA LEU A 346 5.74 -8.10 -9.01
C LEU A 346 4.75 -9.11 -9.59
N TYR A 347 5.12 -9.81 -10.67
CA TYR A 347 4.26 -10.81 -11.31
C TYR A 347 4.01 -12.02 -10.40
N ALA A 348 5.06 -12.58 -9.78
CA ALA A 348 4.95 -13.73 -8.89
C ALA A 348 4.01 -13.47 -7.69
N ARG A 349 4.06 -12.27 -7.09
CA ARG A 349 3.13 -11.87 -6.00
C ARG A 349 1.66 -11.81 -6.43
N ARG A 350 1.38 -11.74 -7.74
CA ARG A 350 0.03 -11.81 -8.33
C ARG A 350 -0.33 -13.18 -8.90
N GLY A 351 0.49 -14.20 -8.59
CA GLY A 351 0.20 -15.59 -8.94
C GLY A 351 0.72 -16.01 -10.30
N PHE A 352 1.48 -15.17 -11.03
CA PHE A 352 2.15 -15.63 -12.23
C PHE A 352 3.22 -16.67 -11.88
N VAL A 353 3.23 -17.78 -12.61
CA VAL A 353 4.20 -18.85 -12.46
C VAL A 353 5.08 -18.91 -13.72
N ARG A 354 6.39 -19.07 -13.52
CA ARG A 354 7.33 -19.27 -14.63
C ARG A 354 7.13 -20.67 -15.22
N TYR A 355 6.85 -20.75 -16.51
CA TYR A 355 6.71 -22.03 -17.24
C TYR A 355 7.89 -22.30 -18.18
N GLY A 356 8.76 -21.31 -18.41
CA GLY A 356 9.94 -21.48 -19.25
C GLY A 356 10.93 -20.34 -19.10
N ARG A 357 12.09 -20.54 -19.70
CA ARG A 357 13.11 -19.51 -19.93
C ARG A 357 13.59 -19.66 -21.37
N LEU A 358 13.70 -18.54 -22.08
CA LEU A 358 14.30 -18.46 -23.39
C LEU A 358 15.71 -17.86 -23.24
N PRO A 359 16.77 -18.68 -23.35
CA PRO A 359 18.14 -18.18 -23.30
C PRO A 359 18.45 -17.28 -24.49
N ARG A 360 19.24 -16.23 -24.27
CA ARG A 360 19.68 -15.28 -25.31
C ARG A 360 18.53 -14.69 -26.13
N ALA A 361 17.38 -14.48 -25.48
CA ALA A 361 16.16 -13.99 -26.10
C ALA A 361 16.33 -12.58 -26.69
N LEU A 362 17.14 -11.73 -26.04
CA LEU A 362 17.40 -10.36 -26.48
C LEU A 362 18.88 -10.17 -26.75
N ARG A 363 19.21 -9.54 -27.88
CA ARG A 363 20.57 -9.10 -28.19
C ARG A 363 20.69 -7.63 -27.80
N ILE A 364 21.45 -7.34 -26.75
CA ILE A 364 21.61 -5.97 -26.21
C ILE A 364 22.78 -5.24 -26.91
N ALA A 365 23.87 -5.96 -27.15
CA ALA A 365 25.03 -5.49 -27.91
C ALA A 365 25.73 -6.66 -28.60
N ALA A 366 26.80 -6.40 -29.36
CA ALA A 366 27.59 -7.44 -29.98
C ALA A 366 28.13 -8.42 -28.93
N GLY A 367 27.75 -9.70 -29.01
CA GLY A 367 28.14 -10.73 -28.06
C GLY A 367 27.44 -10.70 -26.70
N GLN A 368 26.58 -9.69 -26.43
CA GLN A 368 25.86 -9.54 -25.16
C GLN A 368 24.38 -9.83 -25.35
N TYR A 369 23.88 -10.79 -24.57
CA TYR A 369 22.51 -11.26 -24.65
C TYR A 369 21.87 -11.30 -23.26
N GLU A 370 20.56 -11.13 -23.26
CA GLU A 370 19.71 -11.27 -22.08
C GLU A 370 18.71 -12.41 -22.29
N ASP A 371 18.47 -13.16 -21.22
CA ASP A 371 17.47 -14.22 -21.18
C ASP A 371 16.09 -13.63 -20.90
N GLN A 372 15.03 -14.36 -21.28
CA GLN A 372 13.65 -14.02 -20.89
C GLN A 372 13.00 -15.16 -20.14
N ASP A 373 12.48 -14.86 -18.95
CA ASP A 373 11.57 -15.74 -18.23
C ASP A 373 10.16 -15.62 -18.84
N LEU A 374 9.54 -16.76 -19.10
CA LEU A 374 8.19 -16.87 -19.62
C LEU A 374 7.25 -17.21 -18.48
N MET A 375 6.26 -16.34 -18.22
CA MET A 375 5.35 -16.49 -17.08
C MET A 375 3.90 -16.56 -17.54
N GLN A 376 3.08 -17.27 -16.78
CA GLN A 376 1.65 -17.42 -17.05
C GLN A 376 0.81 -17.34 -15.77
N LEU A 377 -0.45 -16.98 -15.91
CA LEU A 377 -1.47 -16.96 -14.88
C LEU A 377 -2.79 -17.47 -15.46
N GLY A 378 -3.45 -18.42 -14.78
CA GLY A 378 -4.84 -18.77 -15.04
C GLY A 378 -5.78 -17.76 -14.37
N LEU A 379 -6.84 -17.32 -15.06
CA LEU A 379 -7.71 -16.21 -14.62
C LEU A 379 -8.90 -16.60 -13.76
#